data_AF-A0A935UY92-F1
#
_entry.id   AF-A0A935UY92-F1
#
_cell.length_a   1.000
_cell.length_b   1.000
_cell.length_c   1.000
_cell.angle_alpha   90.00
_cell.angle_beta   90.00
_cell.angle_gamma   90.00
#
_symmetry.space_group_name_H-M   'P 1'
#
loop_
_entity.id
_entity.type
_entity.pdbx_description
1 polymer ?
#
loop_
_entity_poly.entity_id
_entity_poly.type
_entity_poly.pdbx_seq_one_letter_code
_entity_poly.pdbx_strand_id
1 'polypeptide(L)'
;MSWPSAYVLECSVQPGGSRWAELHTYTTPGPILRVLERLCANEHGFFAYHTLWYGAVVGLWTIHHGEVVDFTDLHPYVSVDLREHGVIRLDQRESQAALDFNDEAEAAGDLDRYAWLRMEFDERAVRRLMPPLPAPRLRPGERLRLPPRSPGPPESVLPREVRWGSEDLELGELEDDPLGDDVEPTPETWAGGPDRLH
;
A
#
# COMPACT_ATOMS: atom_id res chain seq x y z
N MET A 1 -14.29 25.59 6.68
CA MET A 1 -14.28 24.22 7.22
C MET A 1 -12.93 23.63 6.89
N SER A 2 -12.25 23.02 7.86
CA SER A 2 -11.01 22.28 7.62
C SER A 2 -11.36 20.92 7.01
N TRP A 3 -10.69 20.55 5.93
CA TRP A 3 -10.81 19.22 5.35
C TRP A 3 -10.13 18.17 6.24
N PRO A 4 -10.54 16.90 6.19
CA PRO A 4 -9.90 15.84 6.94
C PRO A 4 -8.56 15.38 6.34
N SER A 5 -7.80 14.66 7.16
CA SER A 5 -6.56 13.96 6.81
C SER A 5 -6.79 12.45 6.72
N ALA A 6 -6.05 11.76 5.85
CA ALA A 6 -6.14 10.31 5.64
C ALA A 6 -4.86 9.76 4.99
N TYR A 7 -4.70 8.44 5.03
CA TYR A 7 -3.82 7.68 4.14
C TYR A 7 -4.66 7.01 3.06
N VAL A 8 -4.10 6.84 1.87
CA VAL A 8 -4.68 6.03 0.80
C VAL A 8 -3.63 5.04 0.31
N LEU A 9 -3.89 3.75 0.47
CA LEU A 9 -3.15 2.71 -0.25
C LEU A 9 -3.74 2.61 -1.66
N GLU A 10 -2.91 2.78 -2.66
CA GLU A 10 -3.25 2.57 -4.07
C GLU A 10 -2.58 1.30 -4.59
N CYS A 11 -3.38 0.48 -5.26
CA CYS A 11 -2.96 -0.71 -5.98
C CYS A 11 -3.61 -0.68 -7.37
N SER A 12 -2.87 -0.25 -8.40
CA SER A 12 -3.49 0.04 -9.70
C SER A 12 -2.59 -0.28 -10.89
N VAL A 13 -3.20 -0.58 -12.03
CA VAL A 13 -2.55 -0.70 -13.34
C VAL A 13 -3.20 0.28 -14.29
N GLN A 14 -2.38 1.06 -15.01
CA GLN A 14 -2.88 2.01 -15.99
C GLN A 14 -3.68 1.30 -17.10
N PRO A 15 -4.68 2.00 -17.70
CA PRO A 15 -5.46 1.44 -18.80
C PRO A 15 -4.56 1.01 -19.97
N GLY A 16 -4.60 -0.28 -20.33
CA GLY A 16 -3.81 -0.83 -21.43
C GLY A 16 -3.51 -2.32 -21.32
N GLY A 17 -3.58 -2.89 -20.11
CA GLY A 17 -3.31 -4.30 -19.85
C GLY A 17 -4.38 -4.95 -18.97
N SER A 18 -4.19 -4.89 -17.66
CA SER A 18 -5.22 -5.29 -16.69
C SER A 18 -5.98 -4.08 -16.15
N ARG A 19 -7.32 -4.15 -16.10
CA ARG A 19 -8.17 -3.09 -15.55
C ARG A 19 -8.27 -3.24 -14.03
N TRP A 20 -7.16 -3.05 -13.34
CA TRP A 20 -7.10 -3.15 -11.89
C TRP A 20 -6.86 -1.76 -11.26
N ALA A 21 -7.69 -1.40 -10.28
CA ALA A 21 -7.59 -0.14 -9.55
C ALA A 21 -8.30 -0.28 -8.21
N GLU A 22 -7.55 -0.62 -7.17
CA GLU A 22 -8.01 -0.69 -5.79
C GLU A 22 -7.42 0.48 -4.98
N LEU A 23 -8.25 1.06 -4.12
CA LEU A 23 -7.90 2.20 -3.29
C LEU A 23 -8.47 1.97 -1.89
N HIS A 24 -7.62 1.96 -0.88
CA HIS A 24 -8.04 1.75 0.50
C HIS A 24 -7.68 2.95 1.36
N THR A 25 -8.68 3.59 1.95
CA THR A 25 -8.51 4.88 2.63
C THR A 25 -8.84 4.77 4.11
N TYR A 26 -7.87 5.06 4.97
CA TYR A 26 -8.01 5.00 6.43
C TYR A 26 -7.22 6.11 7.11
N THR A 27 -7.29 6.16 8.44
CA THR A 27 -6.65 7.20 9.25
C THR A 27 -5.66 6.67 10.28
N THR A 28 -5.47 5.35 10.32
CA THR A 28 -4.47 4.68 11.14
C THR A 28 -3.68 3.69 10.26
N PRO A 29 -2.43 3.36 10.64
CA PRO A 29 -1.62 2.39 9.91
C PRO A 29 -2.21 0.97 9.87
N GLY A 30 -2.91 0.55 10.93
CA GLY A 30 -3.36 -0.84 11.11
C GLY A 30 -4.15 -1.40 9.92
N PRO A 31 -5.25 -0.77 9.50
CA PRO A 31 -6.02 -1.21 8.33
C PRO A 31 -5.20 -1.28 7.03
N ILE A 32 -4.32 -0.30 6.77
CA ILE A 32 -3.45 -0.30 5.57
C ILE A 32 -2.54 -1.53 5.57
N LEU A 33 -1.93 -1.85 6.72
CA LEU A 33 -1.04 -3.01 6.85
C LEU A 33 -1.80 -4.33 6.69
N ARG A 34 -3.03 -4.43 7.19
CA ARG A 34 -3.90 -5.61 6.97
C ARG A 34 -4.28 -5.80 5.50
N VAL A 35 -4.54 -4.71 4.78
CA VAL A 35 -4.77 -4.79 3.33
C VAL A 35 -3.51 -5.29 2.61
N LEU A 36 -2.34 -4.72 2.92
CA LEU A 36 -1.07 -5.19 2.35
C LEU A 36 -0.79 -6.66 2.65
N GLU A 37 -1.11 -7.12 3.87
CA GLU A 37 -1.00 -8.54 4.25
C GLU A 37 -1.89 -9.42 3.38
N ARG A 38 -3.15 -9.04 3.16
CA ARG A 38 -4.07 -9.77 2.26
C ARG A 38 -3.60 -9.78 0.82
N LEU A 39 -3.13 -8.64 0.30
CA LEU A 39 -2.56 -8.55 -1.04
C LEU A 39 -1.32 -9.45 -1.17
N CYS A 40 -0.43 -9.44 -0.16
CA CYS A 40 0.78 -10.28 -0.14
C CYS A 40 0.50 -11.76 0.10
N ALA A 41 -0.64 -12.13 0.69
CA ALA A 41 -1.12 -13.51 0.70
C ALA A 41 -1.30 -14.04 -0.73
N ASN A 42 -1.43 -13.13 -1.71
CA ASN A 42 -1.32 -13.39 -3.14
C ASN A 42 -2.27 -14.51 -3.58
N GLU A 43 -3.50 -14.48 -3.04
CA GLU A 43 -4.53 -15.44 -3.40
C GLU A 43 -4.77 -15.41 -4.92
N HIS A 44 -4.79 -16.59 -5.54
CA HIS A 44 -4.89 -16.74 -6.99
C HIS A 44 -3.77 -16.05 -7.80
N GLY A 45 -2.67 -15.65 -7.17
CA GLY A 45 -1.54 -15.04 -7.87
C GLY A 45 -1.77 -13.62 -8.36
N PHE A 46 -2.88 -13.01 -7.98
CA PHE A 46 -3.35 -11.76 -8.58
C PHE A 46 -2.39 -10.60 -8.31
N PHE A 47 -1.96 -10.43 -7.05
CA PHE A 47 -1.09 -9.31 -6.67
C PHE A 47 0.30 -9.42 -7.32
N ALA A 48 0.89 -10.62 -7.31
CA ALA A 48 2.18 -10.88 -7.96
C ALA A 48 2.12 -10.64 -9.47
N TYR A 49 1.05 -11.12 -10.13
CA TYR A 49 0.86 -10.93 -11.57
C TYR A 49 0.84 -9.46 -11.97
N HIS A 50 0.08 -8.63 -11.24
CA HIS A 50 -0.02 -7.21 -11.57
C HIS A 50 1.27 -6.43 -11.27
N THR A 51 1.91 -6.73 -10.16
CA THR A 51 3.13 -6.01 -9.74
C THR A 51 4.35 -6.38 -10.57
N LEU A 52 4.54 -7.66 -10.88
CA LEU A 52 5.69 -8.14 -11.65
C LEU A 52 5.54 -7.93 -13.16
N TRP A 53 4.32 -8.11 -13.69
CA TRP A 53 4.11 -8.15 -15.15
C TRP A 53 3.58 -6.84 -15.72
N TYR A 54 2.61 -6.23 -15.04
CA TYR A 54 2.00 -4.97 -15.49
C TYR A 54 2.63 -3.73 -14.88
N GLY A 55 3.62 -3.89 -14.00
CA GLY A 55 4.25 -2.78 -13.30
C GLY A 55 3.23 -1.96 -12.51
N ALA A 56 2.31 -2.64 -11.82
CA ALA A 56 1.27 -1.99 -11.03
C ALA A 56 1.84 -0.96 -10.06
N VAL A 57 1.17 0.17 -9.91
CA VAL A 57 1.41 1.10 -8.81
C VAL A 57 1.01 0.41 -7.50
N VAL A 58 1.95 0.34 -6.56
CA VAL A 58 1.70 -0.03 -5.17
C VAL A 58 2.25 1.11 -4.33
N GLY A 59 1.36 1.99 -3.88
CA GLY A 59 1.76 3.28 -3.34
C GLY A 59 0.93 3.74 -2.17
N LEU A 60 1.54 4.53 -1.29
CA LEU A 60 0.89 5.12 -0.13
C LEU A 60 0.84 6.64 -0.29
N TRP A 61 -0.38 7.15 -0.36
CA TRP A 61 -0.65 8.58 -0.32
C TRP A 61 -0.85 9.05 1.11
N THR A 62 -0.23 10.17 1.46
CA THR A 62 -0.53 10.87 2.71
C THR A 62 -1.24 12.18 2.39
N ILE A 63 -2.41 12.38 3.00
CA ILE A 63 -3.27 13.54 2.78
C ILE A 63 -3.44 14.29 4.10
N HIS A 64 -3.06 15.55 4.13
CA HIS A 64 -3.29 16.46 5.25
C HIS A 64 -4.29 17.53 4.84
N HIS A 65 -5.39 17.63 5.58
CA HIS A 65 -6.41 18.65 5.32
C HIS A 65 -6.85 18.75 3.85
N GLY A 66 -7.10 17.60 3.22
CA GLY A 66 -7.51 17.51 1.82
C GLY A 66 -6.41 17.78 0.80
N GLU A 67 -5.17 18.04 1.22
CA GLU A 67 -4.02 18.22 0.33
C GLU A 67 -3.13 16.96 0.37
N VAL A 68 -2.76 16.45 -0.81
CA VAL A 68 -1.73 15.40 -0.89
C VAL A 68 -0.39 16.01 -0.53
N VAL A 69 0.20 15.54 0.57
CA VAL A 69 1.50 16.01 1.06
C VAL A 69 2.63 15.06 0.69
N ASP A 70 2.33 13.79 0.44
CA ASP A 70 3.33 12.81 0.06
C ASP A 70 2.73 11.64 -0.74
N PHE A 71 3.60 11.02 -1.54
CA PHE A 71 3.39 9.73 -2.17
C PHE A 71 4.65 8.89 -1.97
N THR A 72 4.51 7.74 -1.33
CA THR A 72 5.60 6.78 -1.18
C THR A 72 5.34 5.53 -2.01
N ASP A 73 6.30 5.20 -2.88
CA ASP A 73 6.34 3.92 -3.59
C ASP A 73 6.65 2.76 -2.62
N LEU A 74 5.80 1.73 -2.61
CA LEU A 74 5.93 0.59 -1.71
C LEU A 74 6.71 -0.58 -2.32
N HIS A 75 7.05 -0.56 -3.62
CA HIS A 75 7.83 -1.63 -4.26
C HIS A 75 9.14 -1.99 -3.51
N PRO A 76 9.93 -1.03 -3.00
CA PRO A 76 11.15 -1.34 -2.26
C PRO A 76 10.95 -2.11 -0.96
N TYR A 77 9.73 -2.20 -0.47
CA TYR A 77 9.37 -2.81 0.81
C TYR A 77 8.64 -4.15 0.65
N VAL A 78 8.36 -4.56 -0.59
CA VAL A 78 7.71 -5.83 -0.91
C VAL A 78 8.74 -6.76 -1.57
N SER A 79 8.81 -7.98 -1.06
CA SER A 79 9.68 -9.04 -1.57
C SER A 79 8.85 -10.20 -2.11
N VAL A 80 9.39 -10.90 -3.10
CA VAL A 80 8.80 -12.07 -3.73
C VAL A 80 9.81 -13.21 -3.72
N ASP A 81 9.41 -14.36 -3.21
CA ASP A 81 10.18 -15.60 -3.28
C ASP A 81 9.90 -16.33 -4.61
N LEU A 82 10.90 -16.34 -5.48
CA LEU A 82 10.88 -16.99 -6.79
C LEU A 82 11.42 -18.43 -6.74
N ARG A 83 11.51 -19.01 -5.54
CA ARG A 83 12.02 -20.37 -5.26
C ARG A 83 13.45 -20.55 -5.74
N GLU A 84 13.62 -21.19 -6.91
CA GLU A 84 14.93 -21.54 -7.47
C GLU A 84 15.76 -20.30 -7.84
N HIS A 85 15.09 -19.16 -8.03
CA HIS A 85 15.74 -17.88 -8.35
C HIS A 85 15.96 -16.99 -7.11
N GLY A 86 15.54 -17.44 -5.92
CA GLY A 86 15.69 -16.71 -4.66
C GLY A 86 14.65 -15.61 -4.43
N VAL A 87 14.93 -14.76 -3.45
CA VAL A 87 14.05 -13.66 -3.03
C VAL A 87 14.50 -12.36 -3.68
N ILE A 88 13.56 -11.67 -4.33
CA ILE A 88 13.79 -10.35 -4.94
C ILE A 88 12.84 -9.31 -4.36
N ARG A 89 13.22 -8.03 -4.42
CA ARG A 89 12.31 -6.91 -4.12
C ARG A 89 11.62 -6.41 -5.38
N LEU A 90 10.41 -5.88 -5.25
CA LEU A 90 9.64 -5.42 -6.40
C LEU A 90 10.26 -4.19 -7.11
N ASP A 91 11.15 -3.44 -6.46
CA ASP A 91 11.89 -2.32 -7.09
C ASP A 91 13.05 -2.78 -7.98
N GLN A 92 13.44 -4.06 -7.90
CA GLN A 92 14.58 -4.63 -8.64
C GLN A 92 14.16 -5.08 -10.05
N ARG A 93 13.80 -4.12 -10.90
CA ARG A 93 13.33 -4.35 -12.29
C ARG A 93 14.25 -5.25 -13.13
N GLU A 94 15.57 -5.17 -12.94
CA GLU A 94 16.53 -6.01 -13.68
C GLU A 94 16.39 -7.50 -13.33
N SER A 95 15.90 -7.84 -12.12
CA SER A 95 15.63 -9.21 -11.71
C SER A 95 14.24 -9.71 -12.19
N GLN A 96 13.32 -8.80 -12.49
CA GLN A 96 12.01 -9.13 -13.06
C GLN A 96 12.11 -9.49 -14.55
N ALA A 97 13.02 -8.86 -15.29
CA ALA A 97 13.32 -9.29 -16.67
C ALA A 97 13.88 -10.72 -16.73
N ALA A 98 14.49 -11.22 -15.64
CA ALA A 98 14.91 -12.63 -15.54
C ALA A 98 13.72 -13.59 -15.34
N LEU A 99 12.54 -13.06 -14.98
CA LEU A 99 11.28 -13.77 -14.96
C LEU A 99 10.60 -13.80 -16.34
N ASP A 100 11.34 -13.62 -17.45
CA ASP A 100 10.95 -14.00 -18.82
C ASP A 100 10.67 -15.52 -18.90
N PHE A 101 9.73 -16.00 -18.09
CA PHE A 101 9.12 -17.30 -18.07
C PHE A 101 8.20 -17.40 -19.28
N ASN A 102 8.82 -17.44 -20.46
CA ASN A 102 8.29 -17.99 -21.71
C ASN A 102 6.98 -17.34 -22.22
N ASP A 103 7.11 -16.50 -23.26
CA ASP A 103 6.04 -15.83 -24.02
C ASP A 103 4.81 -16.71 -24.36
N GLU A 104 4.92 -18.04 -24.33
CA GLU A 104 3.81 -18.98 -24.60
C GLU A 104 2.72 -18.99 -23.50
N ALA A 105 3.02 -18.53 -22.29
CA ALA A 105 2.08 -18.57 -21.15
C ALA A 105 1.02 -17.47 -21.20
N GLU A 106 1.34 -16.33 -21.82
CA GLU A 106 0.45 -15.16 -21.92
C GLU A 106 -0.85 -15.51 -22.67
N ALA A 107 -0.78 -16.46 -23.61
CA ALA A 107 -1.91 -16.92 -24.39
C ALA A 107 -2.99 -17.66 -23.57
N ALA A 108 -2.67 -18.13 -22.35
CA ALA A 108 -3.57 -18.95 -21.54
C ALA A 108 -4.24 -18.21 -20.36
N GLY A 109 -3.80 -16.99 -20.01
CA GLY A 109 -4.36 -16.25 -18.86
C GLY A 109 -4.22 -16.98 -17.52
N ASP A 110 -3.17 -17.78 -17.37
CA ASP A 110 -2.99 -18.74 -16.26
C ASP A 110 -2.46 -18.05 -14.99
N LEU A 111 -3.34 -17.37 -14.26
CA LEU A 111 -3.05 -16.75 -12.96
C LEU A 111 -2.56 -17.77 -11.91
N ASP A 112 -2.89 -19.05 -12.06
CA ASP A 112 -2.47 -20.11 -11.12
C ASP A 112 -0.93 -20.26 -11.08
N ARG A 113 -0.24 -19.80 -12.14
CA ARG A 113 1.23 -19.70 -12.18
C ARG A 113 1.80 -18.63 -11.26
N TYR A 114 1.01 -17.68 -10.81
CA TYR A 114 1.46 -16.68 -9.85
C TYR A 114 1.01 -17.04 -8.44
N ALA A 115 0.02 -17.93 -8.29
CA ALA A 115 -0.53 -18.34 -7.00
C ALA A 115 0.48 -19.07 -6.11
N TRP A 116 1.55 -19.62 -6.67
CA TRP A 116 2.62 -20.25 -5.91
C TRP A 116 3.71 -19.30 -5.43
N LEU A 117 3.73 -18.05 -5.92
CA LEU A 117 4.67 -17.03 -5.48
C LEU A 117 4.28 -16.57 -4.09
N ARG A 118 5.26 -16.62 -3.18
CA ARG A 118 5.10 -16.08 -1.83
C ARG A 118 5.57 -14.63 -1.83
N MET A 119 4.69 -13.72 -1.44
CA MET A 119 5.01 -12.31 -1.27
C MET A 119 5.01 -11.96 0.22
N GLU A 120 5.91 -11.07 0.60
CA GLU A 120 6.00 -10.54 1.95
C GLU A 120 6.35 -9.07 1.88
N PHE A 121 5.97 -8.31 2.90
CA PHE A 121 6.37 -6.91 3.01
C PHE A 121 7.00 -6.62 4.37
N ASP A 122 7.92 -5.66 4.42
CA ASP A 122 8.51 -5.19 5.68
C ASP A 122 7.50 -4.31 6.42
N GLU A 123 6.64 -4.92 7.23
CA GLU A 123 5.60 -4.22 8.00
C GLU A 123 6.17 -3.08 8.83
N ARG A 124 7.34 -3.29 9.46
CA ARG A 124 7.98 -2.27 10.31
C ARG A 124 8.44 -1.09 9.48
N ALA A 125 9.01 -1.32 8.30
CA ALA A 125 9.40 -0.25 7.39
C ALA A 125 8.17 0.51 6.88
N VAL A 126 7.15 -0.19 6.40
CA VAL A 126 5.92 0.44 5.88
C VAL A 126 5.22 1.26 6.96
N ARG A 127 5.13 0.74 8.20
CA ARG A 127 4.57 1.50 9.34
C ARG A 127 5.28 2.83 9.60
N ARG A 128 6.61 2.88 9.42
CA ARG A 128 7.39 4.12 9.60
C ARG A 128 7.13 5.17 8.52
N LEU A 129 6.55 4.79 7.38
CA LEU A 129 6.15 5.70 6.30
C LEU A 129 4.83 6.42 6.59
N MET A 130 4.10 6.02 7.65
CA MET A 130 2.80 6.59 8.02
C MET A 130 2.93 7.47 9.29
N PRO A 131 3.39 8.73 9.16
CA PRO A 131 3.51 9.64 10.30
C PRO A 131 2.13 10.06 10.79
N PRO A 132 1.90 10.29 12.11
CA PRO A 132 0.58 10.61 12.65
C PRO A 132 -0.16 11.72 11.88
N LEU A 133 -1.41 11.45 11.50
CA LEU A 133 -2.22 12.40 10.75
C LEU A 133 -2.76 13.54 11.64
N PRO A 134 -2.72 14.80 11.17
CA PRO A 134 -3.28 15.93 11.89
C PRO A 134 -4.82 15.91 11.87
N ALA A 135 -5.45 16.44 12.93
CA ALA A 135 -6.90 16.55 13.04
C ALA A 135 -7.46 17.73 12.20
N PRO A 136 -8.66 17.62 11.59
CA PRO A 136 -9.57 16.48 11.68
C PRO A 136 -9.11 15.30 10.81
N ARG A 137 -9.41 14.08 11.25
CA ARG A 137 -9.16 12.84 10.49
C ARG A 137 -10.47 12.37 9.84
N LEU A 138 -10.36 11.73 8.68
CA LEU A 138 -11.52 11.18 7.97
C LEU A 138 -12.22 10.09 8.81
N ARG A 139 -13.54 10.15 8.94
CA ARG A 139 -14.32 9.19 9.73
C ARG A 139 -15.01 8.15 8.86
N PRO A 140 -15.42 7.00 9.43
CA PRO A 140 -16.28 6.04 8.74
C PRO A 140 -17.51 6.70 8.11
N GLY A 141 -17.76 6.40 6.84
CA GLY A 141 -18.86 6.98 6.05
C GLY A 141 -18.59 8.37 5.45
N GLU A 142 -17.51 9.05 5.84
CA GLU A 142 -17.12 10.35 5.26
C GLU A 142 -16.39 10.20 3.93
N ARG A 143 -16.34 11.32 3.19
CA ARG A 143 -15.61 11.45 1.92
C ARG A 143 -14.64 12.61 1.99
N LEU A 144 -13.52 12.48 1.29
CA LEU A 144 -12.49 13.50 1.16
C LEU A 144 -12.32 13.89 -0.29
N ARG A 145 -12.47 15.18 -0.59
CA ARG A 145 -12.19 15.73 -1.91
C ARG A 145 -10.76 16.20 -1.99
N LEU A 146 -10.08 15.82 -3.07
CA LEU A 146 -8.69 16.14 -3.35
C LEU A 146 -8.60 17.22 -4.43
N PRO A 147 -7.51 18.00 -4.45
CA PRO A 147 -7.28 18.98 -5.49
C PRO A 147 -7.16 18.32 -6.87
N PRO A 148 -7.37 19.08 -7.97
CA PRO A 148 -7.37 18.53 -9.33
C PRO A 148 -6.05 17.93 -9.80
N ARG A 149 -4.94 18.25 -9.13
CA ARG A 149 -3.59 17.77 -9.39
C ARG A 149 -2.89 17.54 -8.07
N SER A 150 -2.61 16.28 -7.78
CA SER A 150 -1.72 15.88 -6.69
C SER A 150 -0.35 15.58 -7.29
N PRO A 151 0.76 16.01 -6.65
CA PRO A 151 2.08 15.55 -7.05
C PRO A 151 2.18 14.05 -6.77
N GLY A 152 2.46 13.26 -7.80
CA GLY A 152 2.68 11.83 -7.70
C GLY A 152 2.99 11.21 -9.07
N PRO A 153 3.17 9.87 -9.13
CA PRO A 153 3.55 9.22 -10.36
C PRO A 153 2.46 9.41 -11.43
N PRO A 154 2.84 9.62 -12.71
CA PRO A 154 1.87 9.76 -13.79
C PRO A 154 0.99 8.52 -13.98
N GLU A 155 1.42 7.37 -13.47
CA GLU A 155 0.70 6.10 -13.48
C GLU A 155 -0.34 5.96 -12.35
N SER A 156 -0.48 6.93 -11.46
CA SER A 156 -1.51 6.88 -10.42
C SER A 156 -2.92 7.10 -10.99
N VAL A 157 -3.89 6.40 -10.42
CA VAL A 157 -5.33 6.58 -10.66
C VAL A 157 -6.05 7.25 -9.49
N LEU A 158 -5.33 7.86 -8.53
CA LEU A 158 -5.92 8.50 -7.36
C LEU A 158 -7.04 9.48 -7.77
N PRO A 159 -8.31 9.22 -7.39
CA PRO A 159 -9.44 10.01 -7.83
C PRO A 159 -9.51 11.33 -7.07
N ARG A 160 -10.36 12.24 -7.57
CA ARG A 160 -10.63 13.53 -6.89
C ARG A 160 -11.47 13.42 -5.63
N GLU A 161 -12.04 12.24 -5.37
CA GLU A 161 -12.82 11.97 -4.17
C GLU A 161 -12.51 10.55 -3.71
N VAL A 162 -12.10 10.41 -2.46
CA VAL A 162 -11.90 9.12 -1.78
C VAL A 162 -12.87 9.00 -0.61
N ARG A 163 -13.19 7.78 -0.21
CA ARG A 163 -14.11 7.48 0.89
C ARG A 163 -13.39 6.60 1.90
N TRP A 164 -13.68 6.78 3.18
CA TRP A 164 -13.20 5.84 4.20
C TRP A 164 -13.64 4.42 3.84
N GLY A 165 -12.71 3.45 3.95
CA GLY A 165 -13.00 2.03 3.65
C GLY A 165 -13.40 1.78 2.20
N SER A 166 -12.86 2.56 1.25
CA SER A 166 -12.98 2.24 -0.17
C SER A 166 -12.49 0.80 -0.41
N GLU A 167 -13.24 0.04 -1.20
CA GLU A 167 -12.99 -1.36 -1.58
C GLU A 167 -12.99 -2.43 -0.45
N ASP A 168 -13.43 -2.10 0.78
CA ASP A 168 -13.56 -3.08 1.88
C ASP A 168 -14.51 -4.23 1.56
N LEU A 169 -15.49 -4.01 0.66
CA LEU A 169 -16.48 -5.02 0.27
C LEU A 169 -15.85 -6.18 -0.51
N GLU A 170 -14.77 -5.93 -1.24
CA GLU A 170 -14.10 -6.96 -2.06
C GLU A 170 -13.13 -7.80 -1.22
N LEU A 171 -12.58 -7.22 -0.16
CA LEU A 171 -11.70 -7.93 0.76
C LEU A 171 -12.46 -8.73 1.84
N GLY A 172 -13.76 -8.48 2.01
CA GLY A 172 -14.54 -8.97 3.16
C GLY A 172 -14.28 -8.12 4.39
N GLU A 173 -15.35 -7.75 5.11
CA GLU A 173 -15.33 -6.75 6.19
C GLU A 173 -14.07 -6.87 7.05
N LEU A 174 -13.19 -5.87 6.93
CA LEU A 174 -12.10 -5.71 7.89
C LEU A 174 -12.78 -5.32 9.19
N GLU A 175 -12.84 -6.24 10.15
CA GLU A 175 -13.37 -5.92 11.48
C GLU A 175 -12.66 -4.65 11.96
N ASP A 176 -13.45 -3.60 12.18
CA ASP A 176 -12.97 -2.36 12.78
C ASP A 176 -12.29 -2.76 14.09
N ASP A 177 -11.00 -2.46 14.22
CA ASP A 177 -10.40 -2.40 15.54
C ASP A 177 -10.83 -1.05 16.10
N PRO A 178 -11.86 -0.98 16.96
CA PRO A 178 -12.59 0.25 17.19
C PRO A 178 -11.74 1.34 17.85
N LEU A 179 -10.54 1.01 18.35
CA LEU A 179 -9.70 1.91 19.17
C LEU A 179 -8.19 1.63 19.09
N GLY A 180 -7.67 1.11 17.98
CA GLY A 180 -6.23 0.81 17.83
C GLY A 180 -5.35 2.07 17.77
N ASP A 181 -4.78 2.45 18.92
CA ASP A 181 -3.68 3.40 19.15
C ASP A 181 -3.98 4.92 19.20
N ASP A 182 -5.05 5.33 19.90
CA ASP A 182 -5.03 6.63 20.63
C ASP A 182 -4.23 6.50 21.96
N VAL A 183 -3.15 5.71 21.96
CA VAL A 183 -2.11 5.91 22.98
C VAL A 183 -1.36 7.15 22.54
N GLU A 184 -1.78 8.32 23.03
CA GLU A 184 -0.93 9.50 22.99
C GLU A 184 0.47 9.05 23.47
N PRO A 185 1.54 9.23 22.69
CA PRO A 185 2.87 8.86 23.15
C PRO A 185 3.13 9.66 24.43
N THR A 186 3.11 8.97 25.58
CA THR A 186 3.43 9.63 26.83
C THR A 186 4.89 10.11 26.74
N PRO A 187 5.18 11.36 27.14
CA PRO A 187 6.51 11.96 26.97
C PRO A 187 7.64 11.28 27.77
N GLU A 188 7.37 10.19 28.48
CA GLU A 188 8.33 9.49 29.34
C GLU A 188 9.34 8.62 28.57
N THR A 189 9.18 8.38 27.27
CA THR A 189 10.10 7.52 26.49
C THR A 189 11.37 8.22 25.98
N TRP A 190 11.56 9.52 26.25
CA TRP A 190 12.74 10.29 25.81
C TRP A 190 13.79 10.55 26.90
N ALA A 191 13.58 10.12 28.14
CA ALA A 191 14.53 10.34 29.24
C ALA A 191 15.58 9.22 29.35
N GLY A 192 16.37 9.03 28.29
CA GLY A 192 17.56 8.18 28.27
C GLY A 192 18.82 9.00 27.98
N GLY A 193 19.18 9.90 28.90
CA GLY A 193 20.43 10.67 28.83
C GLY A 193 21.66 9.78 28.96
N PRO A 194 22.79 10.11 28.31
CA PRO A 194 24.00 9.28 28.32
C PRO A 194 24.70 9.34 29.68
N ASP A 195 24.91 8.16 30.29
CA ASP A 195 25.82 8.00 31.42
C ASP A 195 27.23 8.42 31.02
N ARG A 196 27.75 9.44 31.71
CA ARG A 196 29.15 9.83 31.70
C ARG A 196 29.93 8.81 32.53
N LEU A 197 30.78 8.04 31.87
CA LEU A 197 31.84 7.28 32.54
C LEU A 197 32.92 8.25 33.02
N HIS A 198 33.19 8.20 34.32
CA HIS A 198 34.41 8.67 34.96
C HIS A 198 35.40 7.52 35.11
#